data_AF-A0AAD6K3V6-F1
#
_entry.id   AF-A0AAD6K3V6-F1
#
_cell.length_a   1.000
_cell.length_b   1.000
_cell.length_c   1.000
_cell.angle_alpha   90.00
_cell.angle_beta   90.00
_cell.angle_gamma   90.00
#
_symmetry.space_group_name_H-M   'P 1'
#
loop_
_entity.id
_entity.type
_entity.pdbx_description
1 polymer ?
#
loop_
_entity_poly.entity_id
_entity_poly.type
_entity_poly.pdbx_seq_one_letter_code
_entity_poly.pdbx_strand_id
1 'polypeptide(L)'
;MLDLFPEVFGELEVNFFLLRRLIGVRTKGSEKQGKVSKLTKGEILMLNIGSMSSGARVIAVKNDLAKLQLTSPVCTSKGEKIALSRRVEKHWRLIGWGMIQAGTTIEVPPCPL
;
A
#
# COMPACT_ATOMS: atom_id res chain seq x y z
N MET A 1 -2.70 31.67 8.03
CA MET A 1 -2.50 30.31 8.58
C MET A 1 -3.47 29.39 7.84
N LEU A 2 -3.24 29.16 6.54
CA LEU A 2 -4.17 28.46 5.64
C LEU A 2 -3.54 27.20 5.01
N ASP A 3 -2.65 26.51 5.71
CA ASP A 3 -1.90 25.39 5.14
C ASP A 3 -2.03 24.13 6.02
N LEU A 4 -3.25 23.68 6.30
CA LEU A 4 -3.49 22.52 7.18
C LEU A 4 -4.35 21.42 6.57
N PHE A 5 -4.33 21.25 5.25
CA PHE A 5 -4.90 20.05 4.63
C PHE A 5 -3.79 19.18 4.06
N PRO A 6 -3.68 17.90 4.47
CA PRO A 6 -2.68 17.02 3.89
C PRO A 6 -2.93 16.84 2.40
N GLU A 7 -1.85 16.71 1.63
CA GLU A 7 -1.91 16.51 0.19
C GLU A 7 -2.75 15.28 -0.15
N VAL A 8 -3.59 15.40 -1.18
CA VAL A 8 -4.40 14.29 -1.70
C VAL A 8 -3.65 13.64 -2.84
N PHE A 9 -3.30 12.37 -2.68
CA PHE A 9 -2.52 11.61 -3.65
C PHE A 9 -3.40 10.66 -4.46
N GLY A 10 -3.11 10.55 -5.76
CA GLY A 10 -3.65 9.51 -6.65
C GLY A 10 -2.65 8.37 -6.90
N GLU A 11 -1.36 8.68 -6.82
CA GLU A 11 -0.27 7.71 -6.94
C GLU A 11 0.71 7.90 -5.79
N LEU A 12 1.32 6.80 -5.32
CA LEU A 12 2.34 6.80 -4.28
C LEU A 12 3.57 6.03 -4.74
N GLU A 13 4.74 6.50 -4.35
CA GLU A 13 5.99 5.78 -4.38
C GLU A 13 6.40 5.43 -2.96
N VAL A 14 6.58 4.13 -2.71
CA VAL A 14 6.72 3.59 -1.36
C VAL A 14 7.95 2.70 -1.31
N ASN A 15 8.84 2.95 -0.35
CA ASN A 15 9.85 1.96 0.01
C ASN A 15 9.21 0.90 0.91
N PHE A 16 9.43 -0.37 0.63
CA PHE A 16 8.71 -1.44 1.30
C PHE A 16 9.62 -2.59 1.73
N PHE A 17 9.16 -3.32 2.73
CA PHE A 17 9.74 -4.57 3.19
C PHE A 17 8.64 -5.63 3.29
N LEU A 18 8.91 -6.81 2.72
CA LEU A 18 8.00 -7.95 2.79
C LEU A 18 8.42 -8.91 3.90
N LEU A 19 7.43 -9.42 4.62
CA LEU A 19 7.61 -10.49 5.59
C LEU A 19 8.17 -11.74 4.91
N ARG A 20 8.92 -12.56 5.64
CA ARG A 20 9.40 -13.85 5.08
C ARG A 20 8.26 -14.86 4.92
N ARG A 21 7.31 -14.86 5.86
CA ARG A 21 6.15 -15.76 5.91
C ARG A 21 4.92 -15.01 6.44
N LEU A 22 3.74 -15.49 6.09
CA LEU A 22 2.45 -14.99 6.61
C LEU A 22 2.34 -15.25 8.12
N ILE A 23 1.76 -14.30 8.84
CA ILE A 23 1.55 -14.39 10.29
C ILE A 23 0.21 -15.08 10.59
N GLY A 24 0.18 -15.96 11.58
CA GLY A 24 -1.05 -16.54 12.11
C GLY A 24 -1.72 -17.60 11.22
N VAL A 25 -1.10 -18.02 10.13
CA VAL A 25 -1.59 -19.12 9.27
C VAL A 25 -0.87 -20.40 9.67
N ARG A 26 -1.59 -21.35 10.29
CA ARG A 26 -1.05 -22.69 10.57
C ARG A 26 -0.99 -23.49 9.27
N THR A 27 0.19 -23.62 8.70
CA THR A 27 0.41 -24.45 7.52
C THR A 27 0.64 -25.89 7.94
N LYS A 28 -0.42 -26.71 7.84
CA LYS A 28 -0.32 -28.17 7.96
C LYS A 28 0.34 -28.70 6.69
N GLY A 29 1.67 -28.75 6.67
CA GLY A 29 2.45 -29.46 5.65
C GLY A 29 3.32 -28.58 4.75
N SER A 30 4.62 -28.89 4.75
CA SER A 30 5.72 -28.31 3.95
C SER A 30 6.01 -26.82 4.16
N GLU A 31 7.28 -26.49 4.33
CA GLU A 31 7.81 -25.13 4.53
C GLU A 31 7.45 -24.09 3.43
N LYS A 32 6.86 -24.54 2.31
CA LYS A 32 6.49 -23.67 1.18
C LYS A 32 5.15 -22.96 1.36
N GLN A 33 4.24 -23.52 2.16
CA GLN A 33 2.97 -22.84 2.40
C GLN A 33 3.19 -21.64 3.32
N GLY A 34 2.77 -20.45 2.87
CA GLY A 34 2.86 -19.22 3.65
C GLY A 34 4.09 -18.36 3.38
N LYS A 35 4.99 -18.72 2.46
CA LYS A 35 6.04 -17.79 2.00
C LYS A 35 5.39 -16.60 1.29
N VAL A 36 5.77 -15.39 1.67
CA VAL A 36 5.31 -14.18 0.96
C VAL A 36 6.07 -14.05 -0.35
N SER A 37 5.35 -14.03 -1.46
CA SER A 37 5.92 -13.76 -2.78
C SER A 37 6.18 -12.26 -2.96
N LYS A 38 7.15 -11.94 -3.85
CA LYS A 38 7.45 -10.56 -4.26
C LYS A 38 6.19 -9.86 -4.79
N LEU A 39 6.22 -8.54 -4.83
CA LEU A 39 5.19 -7.75 -5.49
C LEU A 39 5.21 -7.99 -7.00
N THR A 40 4.03 -8.05 -7.61
CA THR A 40 3.82 -8.33 -9.04
C THR A 40 3.11 -7.16 -9.69
N LYS A 41 3.62 -6.69 -10.83
CA LYS A 41 2.97 -5.62 -11.60
C LYS A 41 1.53 -6.02 -11.96
N GLY A 42 0.60 -5.09 -11.76
CA GLY A 42 -0.81 -5.23 -12.05
C GLY A 42 -1.65 -5.81 -10.91
N GLU A 43 -1.04 -6.38 -9.86
CA GLU A 43 -1.80 -6.89 -8.72
C GLU A 43 -2.42 -5.75 -7.90
N ILE A 44 -3.53 -6.05 -7.22
CA ILE A 44 -4.18 -5.13 -6.28
C ILE A 44 -3.82 -5.54 -4.85
N LEU A 45 -3.24 -4.61 -4.11
CA LEU A 45 -2.99 -4.71 -2.69
C LEU A 45 -3.99 -3.85 -1.91
N MET A 46 -4.16 -4.15 -0.64
CA MET A 46 -4.80 -3.26 0.32
C MET A 46 -3.70 -2.56 1.11
N LEU A 47 -3.72 -1.23 1.09
CA LEU A 47 -2.87 -0.37 1.90
C LEU A 47 -3.63 0.05 3.13
N ASN A 48 -2.97 0.00 4.28
CA ASN A 48 -3.44 0.67 5.49
C ASN A 48 -2.50 1.84 5.77
N ILE A 49 -3.04 3.05 5.73
CA ILE A 49 -2.33 4.32 5.92
C ILE A 49 -3.03 5.03 7.09
N GLY A 50 -2.39 5.07 8.26
CA GLY A 50 -3.07 5.45 9.49
C GLY A 50 -4.29 4.56 9.76
N SER A 51 -5.48 5.17 9.88
CA SER A 51 -6.77 4.49 10.02
C SER A 51 -7.47 4.18 8.69
N MET A 52 -6.95 4.70 7.58
CA MET A 52 -7.56 4.56 6.25
C MET A 52 -7.09 3.28 5.57
N SER A 53 -8.03 2.52 4.99
CA SER A 53 -7.74 1.39 4.11
C SER A 53 -8.10 1.76 2.68
N SER A 54 -7.16 1.59 1.74
CA SER A 54 -7.39 1.86 0.32
C SER A 54 -6.80 0.76 -0.56
N GLY A 55 -7.46 0.46 -1.67
CA GLY A 55 -6.91 -0.41 -2.69
C GLY A 55 -5.80 0.29 -3.47
N ALA A 56 -4.78 -0.45 -3.87
CA ALA A 56 -3.74 0.08 -4.74
C ALA A 56 -3.25 -0.95 -5.75
N ARG A 57 -3.16 -0.54 -7.01
CA ARG A 57 -2.56 -1.33 -8.09
C ARG A 57 -1.06 -1.12 -8.12
N VAL A 58 -0.30 -2.20 -8.14
CA VAL A 58 1.15 -2.14 -8.34
C VAL A 58 1.44 -1.80 -9.79
N ILE A 59 2.02 -0.63 -10.06
CA ILE A 59 2.37 -0.16 -11.41
C ILE A 59 3.78 -0.60 -11.80
N ALA A 60 4.72 -0.47 -10.86
CA ALA A 60 6.11 -0.86 -11.05
C ALA A 60 6.75 -1.23 -9.71
N VAL A 61 7.77 -2.09 -9.77
CA VAL A 61 8.58 -2.49 -8.61
C VAL A 61 10.04 -2.43 -9.06
N LYS A 62 10.87 -1.69 -8.32
CA LYS A 62 12.32 -1.61 -8.53
C LYS A 62 12.99 -1.79 -7.18
N ASN A 63 13.66 -2.93 -7.00
CA ASN A 63 14.27 -3.33 -5.73
C ASN A 63 13.23 -3.32 -4.58
N ASP A 64 13.41 -2.41 -3.63
CA ASP A 64 12.60 -2.15 -2.45
C ASP A 64 11.67 -0.93 -2.62
N LEU A 65 11.56 -0.37 -3.83
CA LEU A 65 10.64 0.71 -4.17
C LEU A 65 9.47 0.19 -5.04
N ALA A 66 8.24 0.54 -4.68
CA ALA A 66 7.05 0.24 -5.45
C ALA A 66 6.32 1.53 -5.84
N LYS A 67 5.92 1.64 -7.11
CA LYS A 67 4.98 2.65 -7.57
C LYS A 67 3.57 2.07 -7.55
N LEU A 68 2.66 2.73 -6.85
CA LEU A 68 1.31 2.29 -6.55
C LEU A 68 0.31 3.32 -7.06
N GLN A 69 -0.68 2.87 -7.83
CA GLN A 69 -1.83 3.69 -8.22
C GLN A 69 -2.98 3.39 -7.27
N LEU A 70 -3.48 4.40 -6.58
CA LEU A 70 -4.56 4.26 -5.61
C LEU A 70 -5.90 4.10 -6.33
N THR A 71 -6.78 3.24 -5.81
CA THR A 71 -8.14 3.07 -6.36
C THR A 71 -9.08 4.21 -6.00
N SER A 72 -8.76 4.92 -4.93
CA SER A 72 -9.42 6.15 -4.49
C SER A 72 -8.36 7.13 -3.99
N PRO A 73 -8.52 8.44 -4.19
CA PRO A 73 -7.59 9.43 -3.67
C PRO A 73 -7.41 9.29 -2.16
N VAL A 74 -6.17 9.40 -1.68
CA VAL A 74 -5.84 9.29 -0.25
C VAL A 74 -5.16 10.56 0.22
N CYS A 75 -5.67 11.08 1.33
CA CYS A 75 -5.07 12.18 2.06
C CYS A 75 -3.99 11.61 3.01
N THR A 76 -2.72 11.94 2.78
CA THR A 76 -1.59 11.43 3.58
C THR A 76 -0.39 12.37 3.44
N SER A 77 0.78 11.98 3.96
CA SER A 77 1.99 12.77 3.91
C SER A 77 3.22 11.89 3.64
N LYS A 78 4.25 12.49 3.03
CA LYS A 78 5.55 11.83 2.87
C LYS A 78 6.11 11.46 4.25
N GLY A 79 6.74 10.29 4.36
CA GLY A 79 7.25 9.73 5.61
C GLY A 79 6.20 8.93 6.41
N GLU A 80 4.93 8.93 6.01
CA GLU A 80 3.92 8.13 6.69
C GLU A 80 4.15 6.62 6.45
N LYS A 81 3.95 5.83 7.51
CA LYS A 81 4.13 4.38 7.47
C LYS A 81 2.87 3.72 6.95
N ILE A 82 3.05 2.70 6.12
CA ILE A 82 1.95 1.94 5.54
C ILE A 82 2.11 0.46 5.81
N ALA A 83 0.98 -0.23 5.97
CA ALA A 83 0.93 -1.69 5.98
C ALA A 83 0.42 -2.21 4.62
N LEU A 84 1.08 -3.24 4.11
CA LEU A 84 0.75 -3.89 2.84
C LEU A 84 0.03 -5.21 3.12
N SER A 85 -1.17 -5.34 2.57
CA SER A 85 -1.96 -6.57 2.65
C SER A 85 -2.29 -7.12 1.27
N ARG A 86 -2.29 -8.45 1.14
CA ARG A 86 -2.64 -9.17 -0.10
C ARG A 86 -3.80 -10.12 0.17
N ARG A 87 -4.68 -10.27 -0.82
CA ARG A 87 -5.79 -11.22 -0.74
C ARG A 87 -5.29 -12.65 -0.98
N VAL A 88 -5.43 -13.52 0.01
CA VAL A 88 -5.06 -14.93 -0.02
C VAL A 88 -6.23 -15.74 0.55
N GLU A 89 -6.72 -16.74 -0.18
CA GLU A 89 -7.85 -17.60 0.26
C GLU A 89 -9.05 -16.78 0.77
N LYS A 90 -9.43 -15.73 0.02
CA LYS A 90 -10.51 -14.78 0.35
C LYS A 90 -10.26 -13.84 1.55
N HIS A 91 -9.13 -13.95 2.24
CA HIS A 91 -8.77 -13.11 3.38
C HIS A 91 -7.68 -12.11 3.02
N TRP A 92 -7.73 -10.91 3.60
CA TRP A 92 -6.59 -10.00 3.57
C TRP A 92 -5.54 -10.46 4.57
N ARG A 93 -4.34 -10.73 4.08
CA ARG A 93 -3.19 -11.12 4.91
C ARG A 93 -2.16 -10.01 4.84
N LEU A 94 -1.63 -9.61 6.00
CA LEU A 94 -0.49 -8.72 6.06
C LEU A 94 0.72 -9.42 5.41
N ILE A 95 1.33 -8.74 4.43
CA ILE A 95 2.51 -9.25 3.70
C ILE A 95 3.75 -8.41 3.94
N GLY A 96 3.62 -7.19 4.48
CA GLY A 96 4.74 -6.29 4.66
C GLY A 96 4.34 -4.92 5.18
N TRP A 97 5.32 -4.03 5.25
CA TRP A 97 5.14 -2.63 5.60
C TRP A 97 6.04 -1.76 4.72
N GLY A 98 5.82 -0.46 4.75
CA GLY A 98 6.62 0.50 4.00
C GLY A 98 6.45 1.91 4.51
N MET A 99 7.05 2.86 3.79
CA MET A 99 6.93 4.27 4.06
C MET A 99 6.78 5.04 2.75
N ILE A 100 5.94 6.07 2.78
CA ILE A 100 5.70 6.90 1.59
C ILE A 100 6.93 7.79 1.35
N GLN A 101 7.52 7.70 0.17
CA GLN A 101 8.67 8.51 -0.23
C GLN A 101 8.22 9.71 -1.07
N ALA A 102 7.30 9.47 -2.00
CA ALA A 102 6.74 10.48 -2.88
C ALA A 102 5.33 10.07 -3.34
N GLY A 103 4.66 10.96 -4.09
CA GLY A 103 3.39 10.68 -4.71
C GLY A 103 2.98 11.78 -5.68
N THR A 104 2.00 11.48 -6.51
CA THR A 104 1.39 12.44 -7.44
C THR A 104 0.11 12.96 -6.82
N THR A 105 0.04 14.28 -6.61
CA THR A 105 -1.14 14.94 -6.03
C THR A 105 -2.25 15.08 -7.07
N ILE A 106 -3.49 15.07 -6.59
CA ILE A 106 -4.68 15.41 -7.37
C ILE A 106 -5.13 16.79 -6.91
N GLU A 107 -5.30 17.72 -7.85
CA GLU A 107 -5.97 18.98 -7.55
C GLU A 107 -7.44 18.71 -7.23
N VAL A 108 -7.84 19.00 -5.99
CA VAL A 108 -9.24 18.95 -5.59
C VAL A 108 -9.87 20.26 -6.04
N PRO A 109 -10.85 20.25 -6.96
CA PRO A 109 -11.52 21.47 -7.36
C PRO A 109 -12.19 22.11 -6.14
N PRO A 110 -12.18 23.45 -6.02
CA PRO A 110 -12.85 24.13 -4.92
C PRO A 110 -14.33 23.76 -4.93
N CYS A 111 -14.91 23.50 -3.75
CA CYS A 111 -16.35 23.28 -3.64
C CYS A 111 -17.09 24.45 -4.28
N PRO A 112 -18.03 24.22 -5.22
CA PRO A 112 -18.96 25.25 -5.62
C PRO A 112 -19.83 25.58 -4.40
N LEU A 113 -19.70 26.81 -3.91
CA LEU A 113 -20.58 27.38 -2.88
C LEU A 113 -22.02 27.47 -3.41
#